data_AF-A0A7U9SVF6-F1
#
_entry.id   AF-A0A7U9SVF6-F1
#
_cell.length_a   1.000
_cell.length_b   1.000
_cell.length_c   1.000
_cell.angle_alpha   90.00
_cell.angle_beta   90.00
_cell.angle_gamma   90.00
#
_symmetry.space_group_name_H-M   'P 1'
#
loop_
_entity.id
_entity.type
_entity.pdbx_description
1 polymer ?
#
loop_
_entity_poly.entity_id
_entity_poly.type
_entity_poly.pdbx_seq_one_letter_code
_entity_poly.pdbx_strand_id
1 'polypeptide(L)'
;MRRRDKKQIEEFVRTLSQAHDEIKSQIENEDRKVARGILGDCQDGAIQIGSLIETVEGEDCVVIQKLEAYCEQVFRAYEELGEPKQNTGVQAERIYTELQEQLSGITKSVEDDIPERLEILFLPYKASMWDSLESIWKAAYTDENCDAYVVPIPYYDRNPDGTMGKYHYEGMEFPAYVPVTSYFEYDLKKPRRAVRFITMRTILSYRQKSTVNFLIRRSRMISYSRWARLSLTGLYIYATTRRSRQ
;
A
#
# COMPACT_ATOMS: atom_id res chain seq x y z
N MET A 1 3.93 -0.55 2.21
CA MET A 1 3.42 -0.07 0.90
C MET A 1 1.99 -0.55 0.64
N ARG A 2 1.23 0.10 -0.26
CA ARG A 2 -0.08 -0.41 -0.74
C ARG A 2 0.12 -1.66 -1.61
N ARG A 3 -0.73 -2.68 -1.43
CA ARG A 3 -0.71 -3.90 -2.26
C ARG A 3 -0.76 -3.64 -3.77
N ARG A 4 -1.53 -2.64 -4.22
CA ARG A 4 -1.58 -2.29 -5.66
C ARG A 4 -0.22 -1.80 -6.14
N ASP A 5 0.43 -0.94 -5.37
CA ASP A 5 1.69 -0.32 -5.76
C ASP A 5 2.81 -1.36 -5.70
N LYS A 6 2.85 -2.20 -4.65
CA LYS A 6 3.78 -3.35 -4.57
C LYS A 6 3.63 -4.27 -5.79
N LYS A 7 2.39 -4.60 -6.16
CA LYS A 7 2.12 -5.41 -7.36
C LYS A 7 2.59 -4.73 -8.65
N GLN A 8 2.46 -3.40 -8.75
CA GLN A 8 2.98 -2.65 -9.90
C GLN A 8 4.50 -2.75 -9.99
N ILE A 9 5.21 -2.69 -8.86
CA ILE A 9 6.67 -2.87 -8.80
C ILE A 9 7.04 -4.29 -9.22
N GLU A 10 6.38 -5.32 -8.68
CA GLU A 10 6.62 -6.72 -9.05
C GLU A 10 6.38 -6.97 -10.56
N GLU A 11 5.30 -6.42 -11.12
CA GLU A 11 4.99 -6.51 -12.56
C GLU A 11 6.04 -5.80 -13.42
N PHE A 12 6.56 -4.67 -12.95
CA PHE A 12 7.61 -3.93 -13.64
C PHE A 12 8.94 -4.68 -13.61
N VAL A 13 9.35 -5.21 -12.45
CA VAL A 13 10.55 -6.05 -12.30
C VAL A 13 10.49 -7.24 -13.27
N ARG A 14 9.32 -7.87 -13.41
CA ARG A 14 9.14 -8.94 -14.42
C ARG A 14 9.31 -8.43 -15.86
N THR A 15 8.82 -7.22 -16.15
CA THR A 15 8.99 -6.58 -17.47
C THR A 15 10.46 -6.30 -17.78
N LEU A 16 11.24 -5.86 -16.79
CA LEU A 16 12.69 -5.69 -16.94
C LEU A 16 13.40 -7.00 -17.30
N SER A 17 13.01 -8.12 -16.67
CA SER A 17 13.59 -9.43 -17.03
C SER A 17 13.36 -9.77 -18.50
N GLN A 18 12.17 -9.47 -19.04
CA GLN A 18 11.86 -9.68 -20.46
C GLN A 18 12.66 -8.73 -21.36
N ALA A 19 12.86 -7.49 -20.91
CA ALA A 19 13.69 -6.52 -21.61
C ALA A 19 15.16 -6.98 -21.67
N HIS A 20 15.69 -7.63 -20.63
CA HIS A 20 17.04 -8.20 -20.65
C HIS A 20 17.20 -9.30 -21.70
N ASP A 21 16.22 -10.21 -21.82
CA ASP A 21 16.23 -11.24 -22.86
C ASP A 21 16.24 -10.60 -24.26
N GLU A 22 15.44 -9.55 -24.46
CA GLU A 22 15.39 -8.80 -25.72
C GLU A 22 16.71 -8.06 -25.98
N ILE A 23 17.30 -7.40 -24.98
CA ILE A 23 18.61 -6.73 -25.09
C ILE A 23 19.66 -7.73 -25.56
N LYS A 24 19.71 -8.92 -24.96
CA LYS A 24 20.64 -9.98 -25.35
C LYS A 24 20.45 -10.35 -26.83
N SER A 25 19.21 -10.63 -27.24
CA SER A 25 18.87 -10.95 -28.63
C SER A 25 19.29 -9.84 -29.60
N GLN A 26 19.04 -8.58 -29.26
CA GLN A 26 19.41 -7.45 -30.12
C GLN A 26 20.91 -7.25 -30.22
N ILE A 27 21.67 -7.51 -29.14
CA ILE A 27 23.14 -7.49 -29.19
C ILE A 27 23.66 -8.62 -30.09
N GLU A 28 23.14 -9.85 -29.96
CA GLU A 28 23.51 -10.99 -30.80
C GLU A 28 23.22 -10.77 -32.29
N ASN A 29 22.10 -10.10 -32.60
CA ASN A 29 21.72 -9.67 -33.95
C ASN A 29 22.47 -8.42 -34.44
N GLU A 30 23.41 -7.92 -33.64
CA GLU A 30 24.21 -6.71 -33.90
C GLU A 30 23.41 -5.40 -34.01
N ASP A 31 22.14 -5.39 -33.63
CA ASP A 31 21.30 -4.19 -33.53
C ASP A 31 21.52 -3.45 -32.21
N ARG A 32 22.75 -2.96 -32.05
CA ARG A 32 23.18 -2.19 -30.87
C ARG A 32 22.34 -0.95 -30.63
N LYS A 33 21.77 -0.36 -31.68
CA LYS A 33 20.95 0.86 -31.56
C LYS A 33 19.64 0.54 -30.84
N VAL A 34 18.97 -0.55 -31.20
CA VAL A 34 17.76 -1.00 -30.53
C VAL A 34 18.08 -1.45 -29.10
N ALA A 35 19.14 -2.25 -28.91
CA ALA A 35 19.56 -2.69 -27.57
C ALA A 35 19.81 -1.51 -26.61
N ARG A 36 20.49 -0.46 -27.09
CA ARG A 36 20.72 0.79 -26.32
C ARG A 36 19.43 1.55 -26.02
N GLY A 37 18.46 1.55 -26.95
CA GLY A 37 17.14 2.12 -26.70
C GLY A 37 16.44 1.42 -25.53
N ILE A 38 16.41 0.09 -25.55
CA ILE A 38 15.77 -0.71 -24.49
C ILE A 38 16.48 -0.51 -23.14
N LEU A 39 17.82 -0.44 -23.12
CA LEU A 39 18.57 -0.11 -21.90
C LEU A 39 18.17 1.27 -21.35
N GLY A 40 18.01 2.28 -22.20
CA GLY A 40 17.50 3.60 -21.80
C GLY A 40 16.11 3.51 -21.17
N ASP A 41 15.18 2.80 -21.81
CA ASP A 41 13.83 2.59 -21.28
C ASP A 41 13.84 1.85 -19.91
N CYS A 42 14.76 0.89 -19.75
CA CYS A 42 14.96 0.18 -18.49
C CYS A 42 15.43 1.11 -17.37
N GLN A 43 16.37 2.02 -17.68
CA GLN A 43 16.89 2.99 -16.72
C GLN A 43 15.80 3.99 -16.30
N ASP A 44 15.09 4.57 -17.26
CA ASP A 44 13.99 5.51 -17.00
C ASP A 44 12.89 4.87 -16.14
N GLY A 45 12.53 3.63 -16.44
CA GLY A 45 11.56 2.88 -15.66
C GLY A 45 12.04 2.58 -14.23
N ALA A 46 13.31 2.18 -14.06
CA ALA A 46 13.89 1.94 -12.75
C ALA A 46 13.94 3.21 -11.88
N ILE A 47 14.24 4.36 -12.47
CA ILE A 47 14.19 5.67 -11.80
C ILE A 47 12.76 5.97 -11.32
N GLN A 48 11.75 5.79 -12.18
CA GLN A 48 10.35 6.04 -11.81
C GLN A 48 9.89 5.16 -10.65
N ILE A 49 10.32 3.89 -10.62
CA ILE A 49 10.03 2.96 -9.52
C ILE A 49 10.75 3.38 -8.25
N GLY A 50 12.02 3.78 -8.35
CA GLY A 50 12.80 4.30 -7.23
C GLY A 50 12.10 5.48 -6.55
N SER A 51 11.69 6.48 -7.33
CA SER A 51 10.95 7.64 -6.82
C SER A 51 9.60 7.28 -6.19
N LEU A 52 8.89 6.27 -6.73
CA LEU A 52 7.66 5.77 -6.12
C LEU A 52 7.92 5.13 -4.76
N ILE A 53 8.97 4.30 -4.64
CA ILE A 53 9.36 3.65 -3.39
C ILE A 53 9.77 4.70 -2.36
N GLU A 54 10.63 5.64 -2.75
CA GLU A 54 11.10 6.75 -1.91
C GLU A 54 9.93 7.57 -1.33
N THR A 55 8.94 7.90 -2.16
CA THR A 55 7.75 8.65 -1.73
C THR A 55 6.94 7.90 -0.66
N VAL A 56 6.90 6.56 -0.72
CA VAL A 56 6.01 5.74 0.11
C VAL A 56 6.71 5.18 1.35
N GLU A 57 7.96 4.73 1.22
CA GLU A 57 8.74 4.09 2.29
C GLU A 57 9.89 4.97 2.82
N GLY A 58 10.25 6.05 2.13
CA GLY A 58 11.35 6.95 2.48
C GLY A 58 12.66 6.63 1.75
N GLU A 59 13.59 7.60 1.79
CA GLU A 59 14.90 7.55 1.12
C GLU A 59 15.82 6.42 1.65
N ASP A 60 15.68 6.04 2.92
CA ASP A 60 16.50 5.00 3.55
C ASP A 60 16.11 3.55 3.14
N CYS A 61 15.17 3.38 2.21
CA CYS A 61 14.73 2.06 1.78
C CYS A 61 15.85 1.33 1.01
N VAL A 62 16.23 0.14 1.47
CA VAL A 62 17.30 -0.70 0.89
C VAL A 62 17.10 -1.00 -0.60
N VAL A 63 15.83 -1.08 -1.05
CA VAL A 63 15.50 -1.32 -2.45
C VAL A 63 15.97 -0.17 -3.36
N ILE A 64 15.99 1.06 -2.87
CA ILE A 64 16.42 2.25 -3.64
C ILE A 64 17.90 2.09 -4.01
N GLN A 65 18.75 1.73 -3.05
CA GLN A 65 20.19 1.51 -3.29
C GLN A 65 20.43 0.41 -4.35
N LYS A 66 19.60 -0.64 -4.35
CA LYS A 66 19.70 -1.72 -5.36
C LYS A 66 19.25 -1.24 -6.75
N LEU A 67 18.22 -0.39 -6.82
CA LEU A 67 17.79 0.22 -8.08
C LEU A 67 18.84 1.18 -8.63
N GLU A 68 19.52 1.95 -7.77
CA GLU A 68 20.63 2.81 -8.16
C GLU A 68 21.81 2.01 -8.74
N ALA A 69 22.20 0.92 -8.07
CA ALA A 69 23.24 0.01 -8.57
C ALA A 69 22.85 -0.63 -9.92
N TYR A 70 21.58 -1.00 -10.09
CA TYR A 70 21.06 -1.48 -11.35
C TYR A 70 21.10 -0.40 -12.45
N CYS A 71 20.68 0.83 -12.16
CA CYS A 71 20.76 1.96 -13.10
C CYS A 71 22.19 2.24 -13.54
N GLU A 72 23.17 2.13 -12.63
CA GLU A 72 24.59 2.26 -12.97
C GLU A 72 25.04 1.13 -13.91
N GLN A 73 24.62 -0.12 -13.64
CA GLN A 73 24.96 -1.25 -14.49
C GLN A 73 24.35 -1.13 -15.89
N VAL A 74 23.10 -0.68 -15.99
CA VAL A 74 22.42 -0.39 -17.26
C VAL A 74 23.17 0.70 -18.04
N PHE A 75 23.62 1.76 -17.37
CA PHE A 75 24.40 2.82 -18.00
C PHE A 75 25.73 2.32 -18.55
N ARG A 76 26.47 1.53 -17.76
CA ARG A 76 27.73 0.91 -18.21
C ARG A 76 27.52 0.05 -19.46
N ALA A 77 26.48 -0.78 -19.47
CA ALA A 77 26.13 -1.56 -20.66
C ALA A 77 25.77 -0.68 -21.85
N TYR A 78 25.05 0.43 -21.62
CA TYR A 78 24.68 1.38 -22.67
C TYR A 78 25.90 2.07 -23.30
N GLU A 79 26.90 2.46 -22.49
CA GLU A 79 28.15 3.06 -22.96
C GLU A 79 29.00 2.05 -23.74
N GLU A 80 29.14 0.85 -23.22
CA GLU A 80 29.90 -0.22 -23.86
C GLU A 80 29.35 -0.60 -25.24
N LEU A 81 28.02 -0.61 -25.40
CA LEU A 81 27.39 -0.82 -26.71
C LEU A 81 27.56 0.37 -27.67
N GLY A 82 28.05 1.51 -27.19
CA GLY A 82 28.45 2.66 -28.02
C GLY A 82 29.86 2.54 -28.59
N GLU A 83 30.68 1.63 -28.06
CA GLU A 83 32.06 1.41 -28.49
C GLU A 83 32.16 0.47 -29.73
N PRO A 84 33.31 0.48 -30.44
CA PRO A 84 33.52 -0.39 -31.61
C PRO A 84 33.35 -1.88 -31.28
N LYS A 85 32.78 -2.64 -32.22
CA LYS A 85 32.41 -4.05 -32.05
C LYS A 85 33.59 -4.92 -31.59
N GLN A 86 33.42 -5.60 -30.46
CA GLN A 86 34.27 -6.72 -30.04
C GLN A 86 33.40 -7.87 -29.55
N ASN A 87 33.71 -9.10 -30.01
CA ASN A 87 33.13 -10.39 -29.60
C ASN A 87 31.67 -10.35 -29.09
N THR A 88 30.73 -10.16 -30.03
CA THR A 88 29.34 -9.80 -29.75
C THR A 88 28.58 -10.81 -28.88
N GLY A 89 28.80 -12.12 -29.08
CA GLY A 89 28.12 -13.17 -28.31
C GLY A 89 28.56 -13.23 -26.85
N VAL A 90 29.87 -13.11 -26.58
CA VAL A 90 30.40 -13.09 -25.21
C VAL A 90 29.95 -11.82 -24.47
N GLN A 91 29.91 -10.69 -25.17
CA GLN A 91 29.40 -9.44 -24.61
C GLN A 91 27.91 -9.52 -24.26
N ALA A 92 27.08 -10.08 -25.15
CA ALA A 92 25.64 -10.23 -24.93
C ALA A 92 25.35 -11.09 -23.68
N GLU A 93 26.01 -12.23 -23.56
CA GLU A 93 25.84 -13.14 -22.41
C GLU A 93 26.26 -12.49 -21.09
N ARG A 94 27.37 -11.76 -21.11
CA ARG A 94 27.87 -11.07 -19.91
C ARG A 94 26.91 -9.97 -19.45
N ILE A 95 26.50 -9.08 -20.36
CA ILE A 95 25.54 -8.00 -20.06
C ILE A 95 24.23 -8.59 -19.52
N TYR A 96 23.71 -9.64 -20.17
CA TYR A 96 22.52 -10.34 -19.71
C TYR A 96 22.66 -10.86 -18.28
N THR A 97 23.75 -11.57 -18.00
CA THR A 97 23.98 -12.19 -16.70
C THR A 97 24.09 -11.14 -15.60
N GLU A 98 24.87 -10.08 -15.83
CA GLU A 98 25.05 -8.99 -14.86
C GLU A 98 23.72 -8.27 -14.54
N LEU A 99 22.93 -7.95 -15.57
CA LEU A 99 21.62 -7.31 -15.39
C LEU A 99 20.62 -8.23 -14.67
N GLN A 100 20.63 -9.52 -15.00
CA GLN A 100 19.73 -10.51 -14.39
C GLN A 100 20.08 -10.78 -12.92
N GLU A 101 21.37 -10.80 -12.57
CA GLU A 101 21.82 -10.90 -11.18
C GLU A 101 21.34 -9.71 -10.36
N GLN A 102 21.50 -8.47 -10.85
CA GLN A 102 21.00 -7.28 -10.19
C GLN A 102 19.47 -7.32 -9.99
N LEU A 103 18.74 -7.70 -11.04
CA LEU A 103 17.28 -7.78 -11.00
C LEU A 103 16.78 -8.84 -10.01
N SER A 104 17.47 -9.97 -9.90
CA SER A 104 17.16 -10.99 -8.89
C SER A 104 17.33 -10.45 -7.47
N GLY A 105 18.38 -9.65 -7.23
CA GLY A 105 18.62 -8.97 -5.97
C GLY A 105 17.54 -7.94 -5.64
N ILE A 106 17.08 -7.18 -6.64
CA ILE A 106 15.96 -6.23 -6.49
C ILE A 106 14.67 -6.98 -6.16
N THR A 107 14.35 -8.04 -6.92
CA THR A 107 13.13 -8.84 -6.72
C THR A 107 13.03 -9.33 -5.28
N LYS A 108 14.10 -9.95 -4.78
CA LYS A 108 14.16 -10.45 -3.41
C LYS A 108 14.01 -9.34 -2.38
N SER A 109 14.66 -8.19 -2.59
CA SER A 109 14.56 -7.05 -1.68
C SER A 109 13.17 -6.42 -1.67
N VAL A 110 12.47 -6.36 -2.81
CA VAL A 110 11.07 -5.92 -2.85
C VAL A 110 10.17 -6.87 -2.06
N GLU A 111 10.43 -8.17 -2.11
CA GLU A 111 9.69 -9.16 -1.32
C GLU A 111 9.95 -9.01 0.18
N ASP A 112 11.23 -8.96 0.57
CA ASP A 112 11.69 -9.02 1.96
C ASP A 112 11.60 -7.65 2.69
N ASP A 113 11.95 -6.55 2.01
CA ASP A 113 12.17 -5.24 2.63
C ASP A 113 11.00 -4.26 2.44
N ILE A 114 10.05 -4.55 1.54
CA ILE A 114 8.84 -3.72 1.33
C ILE A 114 7.60 -4.47 1.83
N PRO A 115 7.24 -4.35 3.13
CA PRO A 115 6.05 -5.01 3.65
C PRO A 115 4.78 -4.43 3.04
N GLU A 116 3.80 -5.30 2.75
CA GLU A 116 2.44 -4.86 2.51
C GLU A 116 1.85 -4.36 3.83
N ARG A 117 1.66 -3.04 3.94
CA ARG A 117 1.12 -2.43 5.15
C ARG A 117 -0.25 -1.83 4.90
N LEU A 118 -1.16 -2.13 5.82
CA LEU A 118 -2.51 -1.58 5.84
C LEU A 118 -2.55 -0.35 6.73
N GLU A 119 -3.29 0.67 6.32
CA GLU A 119 -3.55 1.81 7.19
C GLU A 119 -5.02 1.78 7.62
N ILE A 120 -5.28 1.83 8.92
CA ILE A 120 -6.63 1.83 9.47
C ILE A 120 -6.86 3.13 10.24
N LEU A 121 -7.84 3.91 9.79
CA LEU A 121 -8.30 5.10 10.47
C LEU A 121 -9.55 4.79 11.26
N PHE A 122 -9.44 4.86 12.57
CA PHE A 122 -10.54 4.87 13.51
C PHE A 122 -11.03 6.30 13.60
N LEU A 123 -12.29 6.51 13.21
CA LEU A 123 -12.92 7.82 13.10
C LEU A 123 -14.06 7.97 14.12
N PRO A 124 -13.77 7.96 15.44
CA PRO A 124 -14.77 8.22 16.44
C PRO A 124 -15.21 9.69 16.37
N TYR A 125 -16.48 9.97 16.59
CA TYR A 125 -16.93 11.36 16.79
C TYR A 125 -17.19 11.67 18.26
N LYS A 126 -17.34 10.65 19.12
CA LYS A 126 -17.49 10.77 20.58
C LYS A 126 -16.50 9.89 21.32
N ALA A 127 -15.80 10.44 22.30
CA ALA A 127 -14.86 9.73 23.17
C ALA A 127 -15.59 8.74 24.10
N SER A 128 -16.79 9.11 24.56
CA SER A 128 -17.65 8.24 25.40
C SER A 128 -18.03 6.90 24.75
N MET A 129 -17.91 6.77 23.43
CA MET A 129 -18.20 5.54 22.69
C MET A 129 -16.93 4.75 22.34
N TRP A 130 -15.76 5.17 22.81
CA TRP A 130 -14.47 4.58 22.46
C TRP A 130 -14.38 3.08 22.76
N ASP A 131 -15.04 2.63 23.81
CA ASP A 131 -15.17 1.21 24.21
C ASP A 131 -15.55 0.29 23.05
N SER A 132 -16.38 0.78 22.13
CA SER A 132 -16.89 0.06 20.97
C SER A 132 -15.85 -0.14 19.86
N LEU A 133 -14.79 0.68 19.84
CA LEU A 133 -13.67 0.59 18.89
C LEU A 133 -12.40 0.03 19.52
N GLU A 134 -12.25 0.15 20.84
CA GLU A 134 -11.01 -0.09 21.56
C GLU A 134 -10.41 -1.47 21.28
N SER A 135 -11.21 -2.53 21.34
CA SER A 135 -10.74 -3.90 21.10
C SER A 135 -10.20 -4.11 19.67
N ILE A 136 -10.86 -3.51 18.69
CA ILE A 136 -10.47 -3.58 17.27
C ILE A 136 -9.24 -2.72 17.02
N TRP A 137 -9.22 -1.51 17.59
CA TRP A 137 -8.07 -0.61 17.52
C TRP A 137 -6.84 -1.26 18.14
N LYS A 138 -6.96 -1.87 19.33
CA LYS A 138 -5.84 -2.51 20.01
C LYS A 138 -5.25 -3.63 19.18
N ALA A 139 -6.08 -4.49 18.57
CA ALA A 139 -5.62 -5.55 17.68
C ALA A 139 -4.88 -4.98 16.45
N ALA A 140 -5.40 -3.91 15.84
CA ALA A 140 -4.77 -3.25 14.71
C ALA A 140 -3.48 -2.49 15.09
N TYR A 141 -3.44 -1.91 16.29
CA TYR A 141 -2.31 -1.13 16.80
C TYR A 141 -1.13 -2.01 17.19
N THR A 142 -1.37 -3.26 17.57
CA THR A 142 -0.31 -4.24 17.89
C THR A 142 0.19 -5.04 16.68
N ASP A 143 -0.44 -4.91 15.52
CA ASP A 143 -0.04 -5.62 14.30
C ASP A 143 1.05 -4.84 13.55
N GLU A 144 2.24 -5.41 13.41
CA GLU A 144 3.38 -4.78 12.72
C GLU A 144 3.14 -4.48 11.24
N ASN A 145 2.13 -5.11 10.63
CA ASN A 145 1.72 -4.86 9.26
C ASN A 145 0.58 -3.83 9.14
N CYS A 146 0.19 -3.20 10.25
CA CYS A 146 -0.91 -2.24 10.30
C CYS A 146 -0.51 -0.93 10.97
N ASP A 147 -0.74 0.19 10.29
CA ASP A 147 -0.69 1.50 10.90
C ASP A 147 -2.11 1.88 11.34
N ALA A 148 -2.37 1.85 12.65
CA ALA A 148 -3.67 2.20 13.21
C ALA A 148 -3.64 3.61 13.81
N TYR A 149 -4.48 4.51 13.28
CA TYR A 149 -4.63 5.87 13.78
C TYR A 149 -6.02 6.11 14.34
N VAL A 150 -6.11 6.85 15.44
CA VAL A 150 -7.36 7.38 15.97
C VAL A 150 -7.45 8.84 15.57
N VAL A 151 -8.40 9.16 14.69
CA VAL A 151 -8.60 10.51 14.15
C VAL A 151 -10.04 10.95 14.48
N PRO A 152 -10.25 11.59 15.64
CA PRO A 152 -11.58 11.99 16.08
C PRO A 152 -12.21 13.00 15.12
N ILE A 153 -13.41 12.75 14.62
CA ILE A 153 -14.07 13.67 13.69
C ILE A 153 -14.83 14.75 14.48
N PRO A 154 -14.65 16.04 14.15
CA PRO A 154 -15.48 17.08 14.73
C PRO A 154 -16.94 16.99 14.27
N TYR A 155 -17.87 17.39 15.14
CA TYR A 155 -19.30 17.35 14.84
C TYR A 155 -20.03 18.59 15.36
N TYR A 156 -21.25 18.78 14.87
CA TYR A 156 -22.14 19.84 15.35
C TYR A 156 -23.38 19.22 15.98
N ASP A 157 -23.93 19.90 16.98
CA ASP A 157 -25.30 19.63 17.40
C ASP A 157 -26.27 19.91 16.26
N ARG A 158 -27.42 19.25 16.28
CA ARG A 158 -28.52 19.53 15.37
C ARG A 158 -29.60 20.28 16.14
N ASN A 159 -29.83 21.53 15.79
CA ASN A 159 -30.90 22.33 16.37
C ASN A 159 -32.28 21.74 15.99
N PRO A 160 -33.36 22.05 16.73
CA PRO A 160 -34.70 21.55 16.42
C PRO A 160 -35.21 21.90 15.01
N ASP A 161 -34.77 23.04 14.46
CA ASP A 161 -35.04 23.49 13.10
C ASP A 161 -34.18 22.81 12.03
N GLY A 162 -33.27 21.92 12.43
CA GLY A 162 -32.36 21.19 11.58
C GLY A 162 -31.08 21.94 11.20
N THR A 163 -30.88 23.16 11.70
CA THR A 163 -29.64 23.93 11.48
C THR A 163 -28.48 23.38 12.32
N MET A 164 -27.26 23.75 11.95
CA MET A 164 -26.05 23.41 12.72
C MET A 164 -26.04 24.22 14.02
N GLY A 165 -25.97 23.50 15.14
CA GLY A 165 -25.84 24.05 16.48
C GLY A 165 -24.38 24.23 16.89
N LYS A 166 -24.08 23.90 18.15
CA LYS A 166 -22.74 24.05 18.73
C LYS A 166 -21.74 23.08 18.08
N TYR A 167 -20.51 23.56 17.86
CA TYR A 167 -19.38 22.76 17.41
C TYR A 167 -18.75 21.96 18.57
N HIS A 168 -18.37 20.73 18.30
CA HIS A 168 -17.71 19.82 19.25
C HIS A 168 -16.50 19.13 18.61
N TYR A 169 -15.43 19.01 19.40
CA TYR A 169 -14.25 18.23 19.07
C TYR A 169 -13.70 17.58 20.34
N GLU A 170 -13.87 16.26 20.45
CA GLU A 170 -13.54 15.48 21.65
C GLU A 170 -12.15 14.84 21.56
N GLY A 171 -11.25 15.35 20.71
CA GLY A 171 -9.95 14.72 20.47
C GLY A 171 -9.04 14.64 21.69
N MET A 172 -9.25 15.51 22.68
CA MET A 172 -8.48 15.53 23.93
C MET A 172 -9.11 14.70 25.05
N GLU A 173 -10.26 14.07 24.80
CA GLU A 173 -11.06 13.36 25.81
C GLU A 173 -10.83 11.84 25.78
N PHE A 174 -9.94 11.36 24.91
CA PHE A 174 -9.57 9.95 24.83
C PHE A 174 -8.65 9.53 25.99
N PRO A 175 -8.66 8.25 26.37
CA PRO A 175 -7.73 7.75 27.38
C PRO A 175 -6.27 7.99 26.99
N ALA A 176 -5.42 8.28 27.97
CA ALA A 176 -4.01 8.66 27.74
C ALA A 176 -3.16 7.62 27.00
N TYR A 177 -3.56 6.33 27.01
CA TYR A 177 -2.89 5.27 26.27
C TYR A 177 -3.25 5.23 24.78
N VAL A 178 -4.23 6.03 24.35
CA VAL A 178 -4.68 6.11 22.96
C VAL A 178 -3.96 7.29 22.30
N PRO A 179 -3.01 7.05 21.38
CA PRO A 179 -2.41 8.11 20.60
C PRO A 179 -3.44 8.68 19.63
N VAL A 180 -3.91 9.89 19.91
CA VAL A 180 -4.84 10.63 19.05
C VAL A 180 -4.07 11.44 18.02
N THR A 181 -4.44 11.29 16.75
CA THR A 181 -4.00 12.18 15.67
C THR A 181 -5.08 13.22 15.42
N SER A 182 -4.70 14.50 15.37
CA SER A 182 -5.64 15.58 15.14
C SER A 182 -6.28 15.48 13.76
N TYR A 183 -7.61 15.64 13.69
CA TYR A 183 -8.33 15.67 12.42
C TYR A 183 -7.84 16.77 11.46
N PHE A 184 -7.34 17.88 12.03
CA PHE A 184 -6.85 19.00 11.24
C PHE A 184 -5.44 18.80 10.69
N GLU A 185 -4.69 17.86 11.27
CA GLU A 185 -3.31 17.55 10.88
C GLU A 185 -3.25 16.35 9.92
N TYR A 186 -4.23 15.45 10.01
CA TYR A 186 -4.27 14.26 9.16
C TYR A 186 -4.82 14.57 7.75
N ASP A 187 -3.99 14.40 6.72
CA ASP A 187 -4.40 14.58 5.32
C ASP A 187 -5.14 13.35 4.76
N LEU A 188 -6.47 13.36 4.92
CA LEU A 188 -7.37 12.34 4.34
C LEU A 188 -7.29 12.21 2.80
N LYS A 189 -6.74 13.21 2.09
CA LYS A 189 -6.68 13.21 0.62
C LYS A 189 -5.40 12.57 0.08
N LYS A 190 -4.33 12.49 0.89
CA LYS A 190 -3.04 11.90 0.52
C LYS A 190 -2.59 10.85 1.53
N PRO A 191 -3.36 9.77 1.73
CA PRO A 191 -2.92 8.70 2.60
C PRO A 191 -1.67 8.03 2.04
N ARG A 192 -0.68 7.80 2.92
CA ARG A 192 0.58 7.12 2.56
C ARG A 192 0.33 5.68 2.11
N ARG A 193 -0.64 5.00 2.73
CA ARG A 193 -0.95 3.59 2.48
C ARG A 193 -2.43 3.38 2.17
N ALA A 194 -2.83 2.11 2.05
CA ALA A 194 -4.19 1.76 1.67
C ALA A 194 -5.07 1.93 2.90
N VAL A 195 -5.84 3.02 2.93
CA VAL A 195 -6.64 3.37 4.10
C VAL A 195 -7.97 2.62 4.14
N ARG A 196 -8.28 2.04 5.30
CA ARG A 196 -9.62 1.61 5.69
C ARG A 196 -10.16 2.50 6.79
N PHE A 197 -11.43 2.86 6.67
CA PHE A 197 -12.11 3.69 7.64
C PHE A 197 -13.03 2.84 8.52
N ILE A 198 -12.88 2.98 9.83
CA ILE A 198 -13.78 2.37 10.81
C ILE A 198 -14.49 3.51 11.55
N THR A 199 -15.82 3.53 11.44
CA THR A 199 -16.69 4.49 12.13
C THR A 199 -17.66 3.72 13.02
N MET A 200 -18.22 4.38 14.04
CA MET A 200 -19.27 3.80 14.88
C MET A 200 -20.47 3.29 14.07
N ARG A 201 -20.82 3.97 12.97
CA ARG A 201 -21.92 3.54 12.10
C ARG A 201 -21.62 2.22 11.38
N THR A 202 -20.36 1.94 11.07
CA THR A 202 -19.94 0.67 10.47
C THR A 202 -20.27 -0.50 11.41
N ILE A 203 -20.07 -0.31 12.72
CA ILE A 203 -20.36 -1.32 13.77
C ILE A 203 -21.88 -1.42 14.03
N LEU A 204 -22.56 -0.28 14.15
CA LEU A 204 -24.00 -0.25 14.42
C LEU A 204 -24.83 -0.79 13.24
N SER A 205 -24.44 -0.57 11.99
CA SER A 205 -25.11 -1.14 10.82
C SER A 205 -25.06 -2.68 10.77
N TYR A 206 -24.11 -3.28 11.49
CA TYR A 206 -24.00 -4.72 11.69
C TYR A 206 -24.92 -5.22 12.82
N ARG A 207 -25.34 -4.34 13.75
CA ARG A 207 -26.23 -4.68 14.86
C ARG A 207 -27.69 -4.26 14.67
N GLN A 208 -28.02 -3.19 13.94
CA GLN A 208 -29.40 -2.81 13.60
C GLN A 208 -29.45 -1.69 12.55
N LYS A 209 -30.45 -1.75 11.65
CA LYS A 209 -30.72 -0.73 10.61
C LYS A 209 -31.01 0.64 11.25
N SER A 210 -30.14 1.64 11.10
CA SER A 210 -30.47 3.05 11.39
C SER A 210 -29.65 4.02 10.53
N THR A 211 -30.31 5.05 10.00
CA THR A 211 -29.79 5.97 8.99
C THR A 211 -29.20 7.23 9.62
N VAL A 212 -27.95 7.57 9.29
CA VAL A 212 -27.30 8.86 9.57
C VAL A 212 -26.79 9.39 8.23
N ASN A 213 -27.06 10.63 7.83
CA ASN A 213 -26.50 11.17 6.58
C ASN A 213 -25.07 11.66 6.83
N PHE A 214 -24.09 11.10 6.12
CA PHE A 214 -22.74 11.66 6.07
C PHE A 214 -22.20 11.57 4.65
N LEU A 215 -21.74 12.72 4.13
CA LEU A 215 -21.32 12.91 2.75
C LEU A 215 -19.82 12.57 2.62
N ILE A 216 -19.43 11.33 2.90
CA ILE A 216 -18.16 10.78 2.40
C ILE A 216 -18.48 10.14 1.05
N ARG A 217 -17.96 10.73 -0.03
CA ARG A 217 -18.14 10.26 -1.40
C ARG A 217 -17.87 8.76 -1.46
N ARG A 218 -18.91 8.03 -1.85
CA ARG A 218 -19.12 6.59 -1.75
C ARG A 218 -18.16 5.80 -2.65
N SER A 219 -16.86 5.78 -2.34
CA SER A 219 -15.90 5.08 -3.20
C SER A 219 -15.24 3.84 -2.58
N ARG A 220 -15.04 3.70 -1.25
CA ARG A 220 -14.39 2.48 -0.69
C ARG A 220 -14.72 2.16 0.78
N MET A 221 -16.00 2.10 1.15
CA MET A 221 -16.38 1.57 2.48
C MET A 221 -16.53 0.04 2.38
N ILE A 222 -15.51 -0.73 2.78
CA ILE A 222 -15.55 -2.20 2.72
C ILE A 222 -16.15 -2.74 4.03
N SER A 223 -17.21 -3.53 3.90
CA SER A 223 -17.90 -4.25 4.98
C SER A 223 -17.05 -5.43 5.50
N TYR A 224 -17.11 -5.66 6.81
CA TYR A 224 -16.25 -6.50 7.65
C TYR A 224 -16.32 -8.02 7.41
N SER A 225 -16.94 -8.49 6.32
CA SER A 225 -17.39 -9.89 6.17
C SER A 225 -16.30 -10.94 5.88
N ARG A 226 -15.05 -10.54 5.62
CA ARG A 226 -13.96 -11.47 5.27
C ARG A 226 -12.97 -11.79 6.40
N TRP A 227 -12.80 -10.92 7.40
CA TRP A 227 -11.84 -11.13 8.49
C TRP A 227 -12.40 -11.97 9.64
N ALA A 228 -13.71 -11.91 9.90
CA ALA A 228 -14.36 -12.69 10.98
C ALA A 228 -14.40 -14.21 10.73
N ARG A 229 -13.93 -14.71 9.58
CA ARG A 229 -13.91 -16.15 9.26
C ARG A 229 -12.64 -16.86 9.71
N LEU A 230 -11.61 -16.14 10.16
CA LEU A 230 -10.31 -16.72 10.51
C LEU A 230 -9.96 -16.69 12.01
N SER A 231 -10.79 -16.08 12.86
CA SER A 231 -10.55 -16.05 14.32
C SER A 231 -11.58 -16.82 15.17
N LEU A 232 -12.50 -17.56 14.53
CA LEU A 232 -13.56 -18.31 15.21
C LEU A 232 -13.47 -19.81 14.89
N THR A 233 -12.32 -20.42 15.14
CA THR A 233 -12.21 -21.87 15.34
C THR A 233 -11.93 -22.14 16.81
N GLY A 234 -12.99 -22.31 17.58
CA GLY A 234 -12.91 -22.67 18.99
C GLY A 234 -14.28 -22.73 19.68
N LEU A 235 -14.86 -23.93 19.70
CA LEU A 235 -15.98 -24.41 20.54
C LEU A 235 -17.41 -23.85 20.31
N TYR A 236 -18.22 -24.63 19.57
CA TYR A 236 -19.51 -25.29 19.93
C TYR A 236 -20.41 -24.64 21.04
N ILE A 237 -21.76 -24.64 21.06
CA ILE A 237 -22.85 -25.45 20.46
C ILE A 237 -24.23 -24.77 20.76
N TYR A 238 -25.16 -24.89 19.79
CA TYR A 238 -26.65 -24.88 19.83
C TYR A 238 -27.49 -23.70 20.39
N ALA A 239 -28.37 -23.19 19.51
CA ALA A 239 -29.83 -23.33 19.70
C ALA A 239 -30.57 -23.26 18.36
N THR A 240 -31.27 -24.34 18.03
CA THR A 240 -32.19 -24.51 16.90
C THR A 240 -33.48 -23.73 17.13
N THR A 241 -34.01 -23.05 16.10
CA THR A 241 -35.42 -23.26 15.72
C THR A 241 -35.68 -22.81 14.28
N ARG A 242 -36.10 -23.78 13.46
CA ARG A 242 -36.87 -23.55 12.22
C ARG A 242 -38.03 -22.60 12.51
N ARG A 243 -38.26 -21.64 11.62
CA ARG A 243 -39.64 -21.34 11.20
C ARG A 243 -39.72 -21.27 9.69
N SER A 244 -40.41 -22.28 9.18
CA SER A 244 -40.95 -22.41 7.84
C SER A 244 -41.79 -21.20 7.46
N ARG A 245 -41.73 -20.89 6.17
CA ARG A 245 -42.70 -20.10 5.42
C ARG A 245 -44.14 -20.47 5.82
N GLN A 246 -44.94 -19.46 6.13
CA GLN A 246 -46.06 -18.98 5.31
C GLN A 246 -46.38 -17.56 5.74
#